data_AF-N1MHU3-F1
#
_entry.id   AF-N1MHU3-F1
#
_cell.length_a   1.000
_cell.length_b   1.000
_cell.length_c   1.000
_cell.angle_alpha   90.00
_cell.angle_beta   90.00
_cell.angle_gamma   90.00
#
_symmetry.space_group_name_H-M   'P 1'
#
loop_
_entity.id
_entity.type
_entity.pdbx_description
1 polymer ?
#
loop_
_entity_poly.entity_id
_entity_poly.type
_entity_poly.pdbx_seq_one_letter_code
_entity_poly.pdbx_strand_id
1 'polypeptide(L)'
;MASNSATRRVSSFTDLKAIYAEMTATPEFQAAFGDPLGLSIVEPGEQPGEYEMPEPFAAQAECGGIIATIFDLFSGTRLEPLAAEIAWGFVNSFHFIAGKLERREDSLAAEVGELARNPDMSEIYNNELEEKQLLCQSTAEQRGAIECMRDYAAEMYRAQSGWPWSPARGSKASSASTASQIAALDFLRARELATREKHLPRGPIVVFSGPAVWHDWEALWAKLDEIKLRVPHMTLVTTGQRKGADAIAAAWAARSENSVPLVAYGLYGNGRKAPFTRNRKLAELKPVEALLCEGSGLQANLYQVLHQAGIPIHAFRKSDQVADTSVQRMRA
;
A
#
# COMPACT_ATOMS: atom_id res chain seq x y z
N MET A 1 19.27 -7.21 11.00
CA MET A 1 19.14 -7.63 12.41
C MET A 1 17.99 -6.83 13.01
N ALA A 2 16.88 -7.52 13.31
CA ALA A 2 15.67 -6.90 13.85
C ALA A 2 15.95 -6.42 15.28
N SER A 3 15.80 -5.11 15.51
CA SER A 3 15.79 -4.55 16.85
C SER A 3 14.46 -4.93 17.50
N ASN A 4 14.52 -5.82 18.49
CA ASN A 4 13.45 -6.08 19.44
C ASN A 4 12.79 -4.77 19.90
N SER A 5 11.47 -4.78 20.00
CA SER A 5 10.72 -3.91 20.91
C SER A 5 11.15 -4.24 22.35
N ALA A 6 12.33 -3.78 22.72
CA ALA A 6 12.79 -3.79 24.10
C ALA A 6 12.13 -2.60 24.78
N THR A 7 11.37 -2.86 25.84
CA THR A 7 10.84 -1.83 26.74
C THR A 7 11.99 -0.96 27.22
N ARG A 8 12.18 0.21 26.60
CA ARG A 8 13.32 1.10 26.85
C ARG A 8 13.16 1.68 28.26
N ARG A 9 14.05 1.29 29.19
CA ARG A 9 14.03 1.81 30.56
C ARG A 9 14.40 3.30 30.54
N VAL A 10 13.51 4.13 31.10
CA VAL A 10 13.77 5.55 31.34
C VAL A 10 14.64 5.66 32.59
N SER A 11 15.89 6.07 32.46
CA SER A 11 16.83 6.21 33.57
C SER A 11 17.11 7.67 33.95
N SER A 12 16.76 8.63 33.08
CA SER A 12 16.97 10.05 33.30
C SER A 12 15.92 10.92 32.58
N PHE A 13 15.82 12.19 32.98
CA PHE A 13 14.97 13.19 32.31
C PHE A 13 15.42 13.48 30.88
N THR A 14 16.71 13.28 30.56
CA THR A 14 17.23 13.40 29.20
C THR A 14 16.72 12.25 28.32
N ASP A 15 16.55 11.05 28.87
CA ASP A 15 15.95 9.91 28.17
C ASP A 15 14.49 10.22 27.81
N LEU A 16 13.74 10.91 28.69
CA LEU A 16 12.37 11.37 28.38
C LEU A 16 12.35 12.34 27.20
N LYS A 17 13.31 13.27 27.11
CA LYS A 17 13.39 14.21 25.99
C LYS A 17 13.67 13.49 24.67
N ALA A 18 14.58 12.51 24.68
CA ALA A 18 14.89 11.71 23.50
C ALA A 18 13.72 10.81 23.08
N ILE A 19 13.05 10.17 24.05
CA ILE A 19 11.87 9.34 23.81
C ILE A 19 10.71 10.20 23.30
N TYR A 20 10.47 11.37 23.89
CA TYR A 20 9.45 12.29 23.42
C TYR A 20 9.74 12.73 21.99
N ALA A 21 10.98 13.13 21.69
CA ALA A 21 11.39 13.48 20.34
C ALA A 21 11.26 12.31 19.33
N GLU A 22 11.54 11.07 19.74
CA GLU A 22 11.29 9.87 18.92
C GLU A 22 9.79 9.58 18.73
N MET A 23 8.97 9.76 19.78
CA MET A 23 7.52 9.51 19.74
C MET A 23 6.76 10.59 18.98
N THR A 24 7.27 11.82 18.96
CA THR A 24 6.76 12.92 18.14
C THR A 24 7.53 13.07 16.83
N ALA A 25 8.47 12.17 16.52
CA ALA A 25 9.16 12.20 15.25
C ALA A 25 8.13 11.92 14.15
N THR A 26 8.16 12.73 13.11
CA THR A 26 7.22 12.65 11.99
C THR A 26 7.98 12.30 10.71
N PRO A 27 8.85 11.27 10.68
CA PRO A 27 9.82 11.09 9.60
C PRO A 27 9.17 10.99 8.21
N GLU A 28 7.95 10.45 8.12
CA GLU A 28 7.18 10.40 6.88
C GLU A 28 6.66 11.78 6.45
N PHE A 29 6.18 12.61 7.38
CA PHE A 29 5.74 13.98 7.09
C PHE A 29 6.93 14.90 6.83
N GLN A 30 8.01 14.79 7.60
CA GLN A 30 9.24 15.53 7.33
C GLN A 30 9.78 15.20 5.93
N ALA A 31 9.69 13.93 5.50
CA ALA A 31 10.08 13.54 4.15
C ALA A 31 9.14 14.06 3.06
N ALA A 32 7.85 14.21 3.33
CA ALA A 32 6.85 14.63 2.34
C ALA A 32 6.64 16.16 2.28
N PHE A 33 6.94 16.88 3.36
CA PHE A 33 6.66 18.32 3.51
C PHE A 33 7.90 19.16 3.88
N GLY A 34 8.97 18.54 4.37
CA GLY A 34 10.06 19.24 5.05
C GLY A 34 11.15 19.83 4.15
N ASP A 35 11.18 19.47 2.86
CA ASP A 35 12.12 20.02 1.88
C ASP A 35 11.37 20.25 0.54
N PRO A 36 10.52 21.28 0.49
CA PRO A 36 9.71 21.55 -0.70
C PRO A 36 10.57 22.06 -1.86
N LEU A 37 10.08 21.84 -3.09
CA LEU A 37 10.67 22.42 -4.29
C LEU A 37 10.74 23.95 -4.15
N GLY A 38 11.93 24.52 -4.40
CA GLY A 38 12.13 25.98 -4.31
C GLY A 38 11.29 26.77 -5.31
N LEU A 39 10.92 26.17 -6.45
CA LEU A 39 9.97 26.70 -7.41
C LEU A 39 8.95 25.62 -7.74
N SER A 40 7.67 26.00 -7.84
CA SER A 40 6.61 25.07 -8.22
C SER A 40 5.55 25.74 -9.09
N ILE A 41 4.79 24.92 -9.82
CA ILE A 41 3.60 25.34 -10.56
C ILE A 41 2.40 24.66 -9.90
N VAL A 42 1.46 25.45 -9.37
CA VAL A 42 0.30 24.93 -8.63
C VAL A 42 -0.74 24.37 -9.62
N GLU A 43 -1.16 25.17 -10.60
CA GLU A 43 -2.10 24.75 -11.65
C GLU A 43 -1.53 24.85 -13.08
N PRO A 44 -1.99 24.01 -14.02
CA PRO A 44 -1.51 24.08 -15.40
C PRO A 44 -1.80 25.45 -16.02
N GLY A 45 -0.77 26.08 -16.60
CA GLY A 45 -0.87 27.40 -17.21
C GLY A 45 -0.59 28.57 -16.27
N GLU A 46 -0.29 28.29 -15.00
CA GLU A 46 0.25 29.30 -14.08
C GLU A 46 1.77 29.43 -14.24
N GLN A 47 2.29 30.60 -13.87
CA GLN A 47 3.73 30.83 -13.86
C GLN A 47 4.40 30.14 -12.67
N PRO A 48 5.64 29.67 -12.81
CA PRO A 48 6.44 29.19 -11.69
C PRO A 48 6.52 30.22 -10.58
N GLY A 49 6.28 29.79 -9.34
CA GLY A 49 6.34 30.63 -8.15
C GLY A 49 6.92 29.90 -6.95
N GLU A 50 7.31 30.66 -5.95
CA GLU A 50 7.71 30.13 -4.65
C GLU A 50 6.46 29.94 -3.80
N TYR A 51 6.12 28.68 -3.52
CA TYR A 51 4.96 28.31 -2.72
C TYR A 51 5.39 27.43 -1.56
N GLU A 52 4.92 27.76 -0.36
CA GLU A 52 5.23 26.99 0.85
C GLU A 52 4.35 25.74 0.96
N MET A 53 4.93 24.68 1.54
CA MET A 53 4.18 23.50 1.98
C MET A 53 3.66 23.69 3.40
N PRO A 54 2.55 23.00 3.78
CA PRO A 54 2.15 22.92 5.17
C PRO A 54 3.29 22.42 6.06
N GLU A 55 3.44 23.01 7.24
CA GLU A 55 4.48 22.58 8.19
C GLU A 55 4.26 21.09 8.57
N PRO A 56 5.30 20.24 8.54
CA PRO A 56 5.16 18.79 8.71
C PRO A 56 4.41 18.35 9.97
N PHE A 57 4.70 18.96 11.12
CA PHE A 57 4.06 18.62 12.39
C PHE A 57 2.59 19.08 12.41
N ALA A 58 2.31 20.28 11.90
CA ALA A 58 0.94 20.79 11.76
C ALA A 58 0.11 19.90 10.82
N ALA A 59 0.67 19.52 9.67
CA ALA A 59 0.01 18.63 8.71
C ALA A 59 -0.36 17.28 9.34
N GLN A 60 0.54 16.68 10.12
CA GLN A 60 0.27 15.44 10.83
C GLN A 60 -0.81 15.64 11.92
N ALA A 61 -0.64 16.65 12.76
CA ALA A 61 -1.54 16.93 13.88
C ALA A 61 -2.98 17.13 13.40
N GLU A 62 -3.18 17.95 12.37
CA GLU A 62 -4.51 18.22 11.82
C GLU A 62 -5.09 17.01 11.08
N CYS A 63 -4.27 16.26 10.33
CA CYS A 63 -4.73 15.03 9.69
C CYS A 63 -5.27 14.01 10.69
N GLY A 64 -4.56 13.78 11.80
CA GLY A 64 -5.04 12.88 12.84
C GLY A 64 -6.18 13.46 13.64
N GLY A 65 -6.12 14.76 13.94
CA GLY A 65 -7.13 15.52 14.68
C GLY A 65 -8.49 15.46 14.02
N ILE A 66 -8.58 15.62 12.69
CA ILE A 66 -9.84 15.52 11.95
C ILE A 66 -10.49 14.15 12.12
N ILE A 67 -9.72 13.06 12.02
CA ILE A 67 -10.24 11.70 12.19
C ILE A 67 -10.68 11.47 13.64
N ALA A 68 -9.85 11.85 14.62
CA ALA A 68 -10.18 11.73 16.03
C ALA A 68 -11.46 12.50 16.39
N THR A 69 -11.57 13.74 15.91
CA THR A 69 -12.73 14.63 16.14
C THR A 69 -14.03 14.00 15.65
N ILE A 70 -14.01 13.27 14.53
CA ILE A 70 -15.20 12.55 14.05
C ILE A 70 -15.65 11.52 15.09
N PHE A 71 -14.75 10.72 15.63
CA PHE A 71 -15.09 9.73 16.65
C PHE A 71 -15.54 10.39 17.95
N ASP A 72 -14.84 11.44 18.39
CA ASP A 72 -15.16 12.17 19.62
C ASP A 72 -16.55 12.83 19.55
N LEU A 73 -16.92 13.40 18.40
CA LEU A 73 -18.23 14.01 18.17
C LEU A 73 -19.39 13.04 18.38
N PHE A 74 -19.23 11.79 17.95
CA PHE A 74 -20.30 10.79 17.99
C PHE A 74 -20.23 9.89 19.24
N SER A 75 -19.12 9.89 19.97
CA SER A 75 -18.91 9.06 21.16
C SER A 75 -19.99 9.29 22.23
N GLY A 76 -20.54 8.20 22.77
CA GLY A 76 -21.58 8.25 23.81
C GLY A 76 -22.94 8.71 23.30
N THR A 77 -23.12 8.85 21.98
CA THR A 77 -24.38 9.27 21.37
C THR A 77 -25.06 8.12 20.63
N ARG A 78 -26.35 8.28 20.31
CA ARG A 78 -27.09 7.32 19.46
C ARG A 78 -26.52 7.19 18.03
N LEU A 79 -25.63 8.08 17.62
CA LEU A 79 -25.01 8.10 16.29
C LEU A 79 -23.60 7.52 16.29
N GLU A 80 -23.07 7.09 17.43
CA GLU A 80 -21.73 6.47 17.57
C GLU A 80 -21.45 5.39 16.51
N PRO A 81 -22.39 4.49 16.16
CA PRO A 81 -22.13 3.46 15.13
C PRO A 81 -21.82 4.01 13.72
N LEU A 82 -22.18 5.27 13.43
CA LEU A 82 -21.96 5.92 12.12
C LEU A 82 -20.57 6.57 12.00
N ALA A 83 -19.85 6.76 13.12
CA ALA A 83 -18.57 7.47 13.14
C ALA A 83 -17.54 6.84 12.21
N ALA A 84 -17.46 5.50 12.21
CA ALA A 84 -16.52 4.76 11.37
C ALA A 84 -16.82 4.92 9.87
N GLU A 85 -18.09 4.98 9.46
CA GLU A 85 -18.44 5.16 8.05
C GLU A 85 -18.05 6.56 7.56
N ILE A 86 -18.29 7.58 8.38
CA ILE A 86 -17.93 8.97 8.08
C ILE A 86 -16.40 9.12 8.02
N ALA A 87 -15.68 8.63 9.03
CA ALA A 87 -14.22 8.70 9.08
C ALA A 87 -13.57 7.95 7.90
N TRP A 88 -14.12 6.79 7.51
CA TRP A 88 -13.67 6.07 6.32
C TRP A 88 -13.80 6.93 5.05
N GLY A 89 -14.91 7.67 4.92
CA GLY A 89 -15.15 8.60 3.82
C GLY A 89 -14.11 9.72 3.75
N PHE A 90 -13.71 10.27 4.90
CA PHE A 90 -12.66 11.28 4.97
C PHE A 90 -11.30 10.76 4.49
N VAL A 91 -10.88 9.58 4.95
CA VAL A 91 -9.63 8.96 4.45
C VAL A 91 -9.72 8.70 2.93
N ASN A 92 -10.90 8.30 2.44
CA ASN A 92 -11.13 8.07 1.02
C ASN A 92 -11.07 9.36 0.18
N SER A 93 -11.33 10.54 0.76
CA SER A 93 -11.15 11.82 0.08
C SER A 93 -9.68 12.08 -0.26
N PHE A 94 -8.74 11.84 0.67
CA PHE A 94 -7.30 11.93 0.36
C PHE A 94 -6.90 10.93 -0.71
N HIS A 95 -7.40 9.69 -0.63
CA HIS A 95 -7.13 8.67 -1.64
C HIS A 95 -7.63 9.07 -3.03
N PHE A 96 -8.82 9.67 -3.13
CA PHE A 96 -9.37 10.16 -4.39
C PHE A 96 -8.50 11.27 -5.01
N ILE A 97 -8.04 12.23 -4.20
CA ILE A 97 -7.17 13.31 -4.68
C ILE A 97 -5.80 12.77 -5.11
N ALA A 98 -5.20 11.86 -4.33
CA ALA A 98 -3.95 11.19 -4.71
C ALA A 98 -4.07 10.50 -6.09
N GLY A 99 -5.16 9.75 -6.33
CA GLY A 99 -5.40 9.10 -7.63
C GLY A 99 -5.73 10.06 -8.78
N LYS A 100 -6.19 11.29 -8.49
CA LYS A 100 -6.32 12.35 -9.50
C LYS A 100 -4.94 12.91 -9.87
N LEU A 101 -4.10 13.16 -8.87
CA LEU A 101 -2.74 13.65 -9.05
C LEU A 101 -1.86 12.62 -9.76
N GLU A 102 -1.98 11.34 -9.43
CA GLU A 102 -1.27 10.24 -10.10
C GLU A 102 -1.55 10.21 -11.61
N ARG A 103 -2.82 10.28 -12.01
CA ARG A 103 -3.19 10.32 -13.44
C ARG A 103 -2.69 11.57 -14.16
N ARG A 104 -2.65 12.71 -13.46
CA ARG A 104 -2.10 13.96 -14.00
C ARG A 104 -0.58 13.86 -14.18
N GLU A 105 0.11 13.37 -13.16
CA GLU A 105 1.55 13.08 -13.21
C GLU A 105 1.87 12.09 -14.34
N ASP A 106 1.02 11.09 -14.56
CA ASP A 106 1.17 10.14 -15.65
C ASP A 106 1.13 10.80 -17.03
N SER A 107 0.14 11.66 -17.26
CA SER A 107 0.02 12.44 -18.50
C SER A 107 1.22 13.35 -18.71
N LEU A 108 1.61 14.10 -17.68
CA LEU A 108 2.72 15.06 -17.75
C LEU A 108 4.06 14.37 -18.05
N ALA A 109 4.35 13.23 -17.43
CA ALA A 109 5.57 12.51 -17.72
C ALA A 109 5.58 11.89 -19.12
N ALA A 110 4.42 11.48 -19.64
CA ALA A 110 4.32 11.05 -21.04
C ALA A 110 4.65 12.20 -21.99
N GLU A 111 4.11 13.41 -21.73
CA GLU A 111 4.42 14.62 -22.50
C GLU A 111 5.91 14.99 -22.43
N VAL A 112 6.50 15.03 -21.22
CA VAL A 112 7.94 15.27 -21.04
C VAL A 112 8.79 14.22 -21.78
N GLY A 113 8.37 12.95 -21.75
CA GLY A 113 9.06 11.86 -22.44
C GLY A 113 8.93 11.91 -23.96
N GLU A 114 7.81 12.42 -24.51
CA GLU A 114 7.65 12.68 -25.94
C GLU A 114 8.53 13.85 -26.39
N LEU A 115 8.55 14.95 -25.62
CA LEU A 115 9.42 16.09 -25.88
C LEU A 115 10.87 15.62 -25.90
N ALA A 116 11.34 14.95 -24.84
CA ALA A 116 12.73 14.51 -24.72
C ALA A 116 13.21 13.56 -25.85
N ARG A 117 12.29 12.83 -26.51
CA ARG A 117 12.62 11.95 -27.64
C ARG A 117 12.79 12.69 -28.97
N ASN A 118 12.17 13.86 -29.11
CA ASN A 118 12.21 14.66 -30.34
C ASN A 118 12.73 16.07 -30.01
N PRO A 119 14.02 16.21 -29.67
CA PRO A 119 14.59 17.50 -29.32
C PRO A 119 14.62 18.45 -30.52
N ASP A 120 14.10 19.65 -30.31
CA ASP A 120 14.33 20.80 -31.17
C ASP A 120 15.28 21.78 -30.46
N MET A 121 16.17 22.44 -31.19
CA MET A 121 17.16 23.37 -30.63
C MET A 121 16.60 24.79 -30.47
N SER A 122 15.27 24.95 -30.47
CA SER A 122 14.62 26.24 -30.30
C SER A 122 14.49 26.62 -28.82
N GLU A 123 14.60 27.91 -28.51
CA GLU A 123 14.39 28.42 -27.15
C GLU A 123 12.96 28.15 -26.66
N ILE A 124 11.99 28.18 -27.58
CA ILE A 124 10.58 27.88 -27.29
C ILE A 124 10.45 26.43 -26.80
N TYR A 125 11.10 25.48 -27.48
CA TYR A 125 11.11 24.08 -27.09
C TYR A 125 11.76 23.86 -25.72
N ASN A 126 12.91 24.51 -25.47
CA ASN A 126 13.60 24.39 -24.17
C ASN A 126 12.72 24.92 -23.03
N ASN A 127 12.09 26.08 -23.22
CA ASN A 127 11.17 26.65 -22.22
C ASN A 127 9.97 25.73 -21.96
N GLU A 128 9.36 25.17 -23.02
CA GLU A 128 8.22 24.25 -22.88
C GLU A 128 8.63 22.97 -22.13
N LEU A 129 9.81 22.42 -22.42
CA LEU A 129 10.34 21.24 -21.73
C LEU A 129 10.58 21.53 -20.24
N GLU A 130 11.21 22.66 -19.91
CA GLU A 130 11.47 23.08 -18.53
C GLU A 130 10.16 23.30 -17.74
N GLU A 131 9.19 23.99 -18.33
CA GLU A 131 7.88 24.24 -17.72
C GLU A 131 7.14 22.92 -17.44
N LYS A 132 7.10 22.01 -18.42
CA LYS A 132 6.45 20.69 -18.27
C LYS A 132 7.14 19.81 -17.25
N GLN A 133 8.48 19.86 -17.19
CA GLN A 133 9.25 19.15 -16.17
C GLN A 133 8.94 19.68 -14.78
N LEU A 134 8.90 21.01 -14.61
CA LEU A 134 8.59 21.64 -13.33
C LEU A 134 7.17 21.29 -12.88
N LEU A 135 6.18 21.41 -13.78
CA LEU A 135 4.79 21.05 -13.50
C LEU A 135 4.64 19.58 -13.10
N CYS A 136 5.40 18.69 -13.72
CA CYS A 136 5.43 17.28 -13.39
C CYS A 136 5.99 17.05 -11.97
N GLN A 137 7.10 17.71 -11.63
CA GLN A 137 7.72 17.64 -10.30
C GLN A 137 6.80 18.20 -9.21
N SER A 138 6.18 19.36 -9.43
CA SER A 138 5.21 19.95 -8.50
C SER A 138 3.99 19.05 -8.28
N THR A 139 3.49 18.41 -9.34
CA THR A 139 2.37 17.46 -9.23
C THR A 139 2.77 16.20 -8.44
N ALA A 140 4.00 15.72 -8.61
CA ALA A 140 4.52 14.56 -7.88
C ALA A 140 4.71 14.86 -6.38
N GLU A 141 5.21 16.04 -6.03
CA GLU A 141 5.33 16.52 -4.66
C GLU A 141 3.95 16.62 -3.97
N GLN A 142 2.98 17.26 -4.63
CA GLN A 142 1.59 17.31 -4.16
C GLN A 142 1.02 15.91 -3.94
N ARG A 143 1.27 14.96 -4.85
CA ARG A 143 0.82 13.57 -4.69
C ARG A 143 1.44 12.93 -3.46
N GLY A 144 2.75 13.07 -3.27
CA GLY A 144 3.49 12.51 -2.14
C GLY A 144 2.95 13.01 -0.80
N ALA A 145 2.70 14.32 -0.69
CA ALA A 145 2.11 14.94 0.49
C ALA A 145 0.70 14.38 0.80
N ILE A 146 -0.17 14.29 -0.20
CA ILE A 146 -1.53 13.76 -0.03
C ILE A 146 -1.52 12.25 0.30
N GLU A 147 -0.59 11.47 -0.26
CA GLU A 147 -0.41 10.06 0.09
C GLU A 147 0.04 9.89 1.55
N CYS A 148 0.97 10.73 2.02
CA CYS A 148 1.40 10.76 3.41
C CYS A 148 0.22 11.05 4.36
N MET A 149 -0.55 12.10 4.07
CA MET A 149 -1.77 12.47 4.82
C MET A 149 -2.79 11.33 4.85
N ARG A 150 -3.04 10.68 3.70
CA ARG A 150 -3.94 9.53 3.58
C ARG A 150 -3.50 8.38 4.49
N ASP A 151 -2.23 8.02 4.45
CA ASP A 151 -1.72 6.86 5.18
C ASP A 151 -1.73 7.07 6.69
N TYR A 152 -1.44 8.29 7.14
CA TYR A 152 -1.57 8.67 8.54
C TYR A 152 -3.04 8.70 8.99
N ALA A 153 -3.94 9.31 8.19
CA ALA A 153 -5.37 9.32 8.49
C ALA A 153 -5.97 7.91 8.52
N ALA A 154 -5.48 7.00 7.66
CA ALA A 154 -5.87 5.58 7.67
C ALA A 154 -5.43 4.86 8.94
N GLU A 155 -4.25 5.18 9.48
CA GLU A 155 -3.77 4.62 10.75
C GLU A 155 -4.58 5.17 11.93
N MET A 156 -4.91 6.46 11.94
CA MET A 156 -5.78 7.06 12.95
C MET A 156 -7.20 6.46 12.90
N TYR A 157 -7.72 6.22 11.70
CA TYR A 157 -8.97 5.50 11.52
C TYR A 157 -8.90 4.08 12.11
N ARG A 158 -7.81 3.35 11.86
CA ARG A 158 -7.59 2.00 12.39
C ARG A 158 -7.56 2.01 13.91
N ALA A 159 -6.84 2.96 14.49
CA ALA A 159 -6.72 3.12 15.94
C ALA A 159 -8.07 3.38 16.61
N GLN A 160 -8.90 4.26 16.03
CA GLN A 160 -10.20 4.64 16.60
C GLN A 160 -11.31 3.60 16.33
N SER A 161 -11.35 3.01 15.13
CA SER A 161 -12.41 2.08 14.71
C SER A 161 -12.14 0.61 15.06
N GLY A 162 -10.87 0.23 15.24
CA GLY A 162 -10.42 -1.15 15.36
C GLY A 162 -10.33 -1.92 14.03
N TRP A 163 -10.75 -1.32 12.92
CA TRP A 163 -10.75 -1.95 11.59
C TRP A 163 -9.73 -1.30 10.65
N PRO A 164 -9.03 -2.07 9.81
CA PRO A 164 -8.13 -1.48 8.82
C PRO A 164 -8.92 -0.71 7.76
N TRP A 165 -8.41 0.45 7.34
CA TRP A 165 -8.97 1.18 6.21
C TRP A 165 -8.59 0.50 4.88
N SER A 166 -9.56 0.43 3.95
CA SER A 166 -9.33 0.00 2.57
C SER A 166 -10.05 0.92 1.58
N PRO A 167 -9.45 1.26 0.43
CA PRO A 167 -10.07 2.14 -0.56
C PRO A 167 -11.30 1.51 -1.22
N ALA A 168 -12.25 2.36 -1.62
CA ALA A 168 -13.48 1.93 -2.32
C ALA A 168 -13.19 1.27 -3.69
N ARG A 169 -12.18 1.81 -4.38
CA ARG A 169 -11.71 1.41 -5.71
C ARG A 169 -10.20 1.68 -5.79
N GLY A 170 -9.45 0.83 -6.50
CA GLY A 170 -8.00 0.93 -6.62
C GLY A 170 -7.23 0.11 -5.58
N SER A 171 -5.93 -0.06 -5.79
CA SER A 171 -5.01 -0.71 -4.84
C SER A 171 -4.26 0.35 -4.03
N LYS A 172 -4.04 0.09 -2.73
CA LYS A 172 -3.10 0.86 -1.92
C LYS A 172 -1.68 0.43 -2.31
N ALA A 173 -1.01 1.17 -3.19
CA ALA A 173 0.43 1.02 -3.38
C ALA A 173 1.13 1.63 -2.14
N SER A 174 1.97 0.86 -1.47
CA SER A 174 2.74 1.33 -0.31
C SER A 174 3.79 2.36 -0.77
N SER A 175 3.75 3.56 -0.23
CA SER A 175 4.78 4.60 -0.39
C SER A 175 5.82 4.45 0.73
N ALA A 176 6.91 3.75 0.44
CA ALA A 176 8.14 3.84 1.24
C ALA A 176 9.11 4.78 0.51
N SER A 177 9.57 5.80 1.23
CA SER A 177 10.38 6.93 0.77
C SER A 177 11.74 6.51 0.19
N THR A 178 12.26 7.26 -0.79
CA THR A 178 13.70 7.52 -0.86
C THR A 178 13.99 8.82 -1.64
N ALA A 179 14.44 9.81 -0.87
CA ALA A 179 15.39 10.87 -1.19
C ALA A 179 15.37 11.51 -2.60
N SER A 180 15.06 12.81 -2.61
CA SER A 180 15.56 13.80 -3.56
C SER A 180 17.02 13.51 -3.92
N GLN A 181 17.29 13.20 -5.19
CA GLN A 181 18.53 13.51 -5.91
C GLN A 181 18.53 12.85 -7.29
N ILE A 182 18.37 13.70 -8.31
CA ILE A 182 19.10 13.77 -9.59
C ILE A 182 18.13 13.99 -10.77
N ALA A 183 18.46 14.98 -11.59
CA ALA A 183 17.56 15.72 -12.48
C ALA A 183 16.93 14.90 -13.63
N ALA A 184 15.64 15.15 -13.90
CA ALA A 184 14.78 14.78 -15.04
C ALA A 184 14.87 13.35 -15.62
N LEU A 185 16.04 12.90 -16.08
CA LEU A 185 16.29 11.51 -16.49
C LEU A 185 16.32 10.56 -15.29
N ASP A 186 16.83 11.03 -14.15
CA ASP A 186 16.77 10.27 -12.90
C ASP A 186 15.39 10.36 -12.24
N PHE A 187 14.57 11.37 -12.52
CA PHE A 187 13.13 11.35 -12.19
C PHE A 187 12.39 10.28 -13.01
N LEU A 188 12.62 10.19 -14.32
CA LEU A 188 12.03 9.13 -15.15
C LEU A 188 12.54 7.73 -14.74
N ARG A 189 13.83 7.59 -14.43
CA ARG A 189 14.43 6.33 -13.95
C ARG A 189 14.00 5.98 -12.53
N ALA A 190 13.87 6.95 -11.62
CA ALA A 190 13.35 6.76 -10.26
C ALA A 190 11.86 6.46 -10.27
N ARG A 191 11.09 7.01 -11.23
CA ARG A 191 9.70 6.62 -11.49
C ARG A 191 9.61 5.22 -12.08
N GLU A 192 10.47 4.87 -13.02
CA GLU A 192 10.52 3.51 -13.57
C GLU A 192 10.96 2.51 -12.49
N LEU A 193 11.89 2.88 -11.60
CA LEU A 193 12.28 2.13 -10.40
C LEU A 193 11.15 2.05 -9.38
N ALA A 194 10.46 3.15 -9.04
CA ALA A 194 9.37 3.17 -8.08
C ALA A 194 8.14 2.40 -8.59
N THR A 195 7.80 2.51 -9.87
CA THR A 195 6.77 1.69 -10.53
C THR A 195 7.18 0.22 -10.60
N ARG A 196 8.46 -0.07 -10.86
CA ARG A 196 9.02 -1.43 -10.80
C ARG A 196 9.03 -1.99 -9.38
N GLU A 197 9.32 -1.18 -8.36
CA GLU A 197 9.38 -1.56 -6.95
C GLU A 197 7.99 -1.70 -6.31
N LYS A 198 6.99 -0.93 -6.74
CA LYS A 198 5.57 -1.10 -6.34
C LYS A 198 4.96 -2.41 -6.84
N HIS A 199 5.53 -3.02 -7.88
CA HIS A 199 5.02 -4.23 -8.51
C HIS A 199 5.93 -5.47 -8.39
N LEU A 200 7.14 -5.32 -7.83
CA LEU A 200 7.96 -6.47 -7.43
C LEU A 200 7.86 -6.70 -5.92
N PRO A 201 7.36 -7.88 -5.51
CA PRO A 201 7.50 -8.32 -4.13
C PRO A 201 8.96 -8.22 -3.66
N ARG A 202 9.23 -7.47 -2.60
CA ARG A 202 10.58 -7.44 -1.99
C ARG A 202 10.75 -8.69 -1.12
N GLY A 203 11.78 -9.49 -1.39
CA GLY A 203 12.08 -10.71 -0.64
C GLY A 203 11.47 -12.01 -1.24
N PRO A 204 11.75 -13.18 -0.64
CA PRO A 204 11.25 -14.46 -1.12
C PRO A 204 9.71 -14.49 -1.22
N ILE A 205 9.18 -14.93 -2.34
CA ILE A 205 7.74 -14.86 -2.60
C ILE A 205 7.06 -16.14 -2.14
N VAL A 206 5.99 -16.00 -1.36
CA VAL A 206 5.09 -17.11 -1.02
C VAL A 206 3.75 -16.85 -1.67
N VAL A 207 3.30 -17.76 -2.54
CA VAL A 207 2.01 -17.62 -3.22
C VAL A 207 0.91 -18.28 -2.39
N PHE A 208 -0.21 -17.59 -2.20
CA PHE A 208 -1.39 -18.13 -1.56
C PHE A 208 -2.60 -18.04 -2.50
N SER A 209 -3.41 -19.10 -2.55
CA SER A 209 -4.68 -19.08 -3.30
C SER A 209 -5.66 -20.05 -2.70
N GLY A 210 -6.92 -19.64 -2.56
CA GLY A 210 -7.99 -20.56 -2.22
C GLY A 210 -9.37 -20.15 -2.73
N PRO A 211 -10.41 -20.92 -2.37
CA PRO A 211 -11.78 -20.62 -2.78
C PRO A 211 -12.39 -19.49 -1.94
N ALA A 212 -13.49 -18.93 -2.46
CA ALA A 212 -14.27 -17.89 -1.79
C ALA A 212 -14.99 -18.38 -0.51
N VAL A 213 -15.09 -19.69 -0.31
CA VAL A 213 -15.69 -20.33 0.88
C VAL A 213 -14.64 -21.25 1.50
N TRP A 214 -14.14 -20.86 2.66
CA TRP A 214 -13.20 -21.60 3.50
C TRP A 214 -13.41 -21.13 4.94
N HIS A 215 -13.64 -22.04 5.88
CA HIS A 215 -13.97 -21.70 7.28
C HIS A 215 -12.86 -22.04 8.26
N ASP A 216 -12.06 -23.06 7.95
CA ASP A 216 -10.94 -23.49 8.79
C ASP A 216 -9.70 -22.60 8.55
N TRP A 217 -9.68 -21.47 9.26
CA TRP A 217 -8.59 -20.48 9.17
C TRP A 217 -7.36 -20.89 9.99
N GLU A 218 -7.54 -21.67 11.06
CA GLU A 218 -6.47 -22.04 12.00
C GLU A 218 -5.40 -22.88 11.31
N ALA A 219 -5.81 -23.87 10.52
CA ALA A 219 -4.88 -24.71 9.77
C ALA A 219 -4.06 -23.91 8.74
N LEU A 220 -4.68 -22.91 8.11
CA LEU A 220 -4.00 -22.03 7.14
C LEU A 220 -2.99 -21.12 7.84
N TRP A 221 -3.36 -20.54 8.97
CA TRP A 221 -2.48 -19.65 9.73
C TRP A 221 -1.31 -20.41 10.33
N ALA A 222 -1.54 -21.57 10.93
CA ALA A 222 -0.48 -22.41 11.47
C ALA A 222 0.58 -22.73 10.42
N LYS A 223 0.16 -22.98 9.17
CA LYS A 223 1.10 -23.25 8.09
C LYS A 223 1.80 -22.00 7.58
N LEU A 224 1.12 -20.86 7.52
CA LEU A 224 1.74 -19.58 7.20
C LEU A 224 2.78 -19.16 8.26
N ASP A 225 2.51 -19.44 9.53
CA ASP A 225 3.46 -19.22 10.64
C ASP A 225 4.70 -20.10 10.48
N GLU A 226 4.54 -21.39 10.15
CA GLU A 226 5.65 -22.30 9.89
C GLU A 226 6.52 -21.84 8.71
N ILE A 227 5.89 -21.36 7.62
CA ILE A 227 6.61 -20.81 6.47
C ILE A 227 7.33 -19.52 6.86
N LYS A 228 6.69 -18.63 7.63
CA LYS A 228 7.30 -17.38 8.11
C LYS A 228 8.52 -17.66 8.99
N LEU A 229 8.48 -18.68 9.84
CA LEU A 229 9.64 -19.07 10.66
C LEU A 229 10.84 -19.47 9.79
N ARG A 230 10.62 -20.15 8.66
CA ARG A 230 11.67 -20.54 7.71
C ARG A 230 12.07 -19.40 6.76
N VAL A 231 11.14 -18.50 6.46
CA VAL A 231 11.30 -17.39 5.50
C VAL A 231 10.83 -16.06 6.12
N PRO A 232 11.58 -15.47 7.07
CA PRO A 232 11.11 -14.32 7.86
C PRO A 232 10.86 -13.04 7.06
N HIS A 233 11.53 -12.88 5.91
CA HIS A 233 11.43 -11.71 5.03
C HIS A 233 10.57 -11.98 3.79
N MET A 234 9.63 -12.92 3.87
CA MET A 234 8.78 -13.25 2.73
C MET A 234 7.79 -12.13 2.38
N THR A 235 7.40 -12.07 1.12
CA THR A 235 6.20 -11.34 0.68
C THR A 235 5.12 -12.34 0.30
N LEU A 236 3.92 -12.15 0.85
CA LEU A 236 2.76 -12.99 0.56
C LEU A 236 2.05 -12.45 -0.69
N VAL A 237 1.88 -13.30 -1.71
CA VAL A 237 1.19 -12.94 -2.95
C VAL A 237 -0.10 -13.74 -3.05
N THR A 238 -1.25 -13.08 -3.03
CA THR A 238 -2.57 -13.73 -3.15
C THR A 238 -3.19 -13.54 -4.52
N THR A 239 -4.24 -14.30 -4.83
CA THR A 239 -5.01 -14.13 -6.05
C THR A 239 -6.04 -12.99 -6.01
N GLY A 240 -6.08 -12.27 -4.88
CA GLY A 240 -6.87 -11.06 -4.71
C GLY A 240 -8.37 -11.31 -4.51
N GLN A 241 -8.79 -12.51 -4.09
CA GLN A 241 -10.19 -12.70 -3.73
C GLN A 241 -10.54 -11.95 -2.44
N ARG A 242 -11.66 -11.21 -2.45
CA ARG A 242 -12.10 -10.38 -1.31
C ARG A 242 -12.74 -11.19 -0.17
N LYS A 243 -12.95 -12.49 -0.33
CA LYS A 243 -13.64 -13.38 0.62
C LYS A 243 -12.99 -14.76 0.63
N GLY A 244 -13.24 -15.52 1.68
CA GLY A 244 -12.76 -16.90 1.81
C GLY A 244 -11.27 -16.97 2.14
N ALA A 245 -10.58 -17.93 1.55
CA ALA A 245 -9.21 -18.26 1.88
C ALA A 245 -8.23 -17.09 1.68
N ASP A 246 -8.32 -16.34 0.57
CA ASP A 246 -7.42 -15.21 0.32
C ASP A 246 -7.63 -14.07 1.35
N ALA A 247 -8.87 -13.87 1.81
CA ALA A 247 -9.16 -12.89 2.86
C ALA A 247 -8.61 -13.35 4.23
N ILE A 248 -8.68 -14.65 4.52
CA ILE A 248 -8.06 -15.24 5.71
C ILE A 248 -6.54 -15.06 5.71
N ALA A 249 -5.90 -15.27 4.56
CA ALA A 249 -4.45 -15.07 4.39
C ALA A 249 -4.06 -13.58 4.47
N ALA A 250 -4.89 -12.69 3.91
CA ALA A 250 -4.70 -11.25 4.04
C ALA A 250 -4.80 -10.79 5.51
N ALA A 251 -5.77 -11.31 6.26
CA ALA A 251 -5.92 -11.02 7.68
C ALA A 251 -4.73 -11.50 8.51
N TRP A 252 -4.19 -12.69 8.19
CA TRP A 252 -2.96 -13.20 8.81
C TRP A 252 -1.77 -12.28 8.58
N ALA A 253 -1.56 -11.83 7.34
CA ALA A 253 -0.42 -10.99 6.96
C ALA A 253 -0.48 -9.59 7.59
N ALA A 254 -1.68 -9.05 7.79
CA ALA A 254 -1.92 -7.71 8.34
C ALA A 254 -1.74 -7.60 9.87
N ARG A 255 -1.64 -8.72 10.60
CA ARG A 255 -1.41 -8.71 12.05
C ARG A 255 -0.04 -8.08 12.37
N SER A 256 0.05 -7.30 13.43
CA SER A 256 1.29 -6.61 13.84
C SER A 256 2.42 -7.58 14.19
N GLU A 257 2.11 -8.76 14.75
CA GLU A 257 3.11 -9.80 15.01
C GLU A 257 3.67 -10.39 13.71
N ASN A 258 2.85 -10.35 12.65
CA ASN A 258 3.19 -10.90 11.35
C ASN A 258 3.87 -9.89 10.43
N SER A 259 3.22 -8.73 10.22
CA SER A 259 3.68 -7.61 9.41
C SER A 259 4.30 -8.05 8.08
N VAL A 260 3.66 -9.01 7.42
CA VAL A 260 4.13 -9.58 6.15
C VAL A 260 3.59 -8.73 5.00
N PRO A 261 4.45 -8.21 4.10
CA PRO A 261 3.98 -7.50 2.92
C PRO A 261 3.02 -8.38 2.10
N LEU A 262 1.88 -7.82 1.71
CA LEU A 262 0.84 -8.51 0.95
C LEU A 262 0.66 -7.87 -0.42
N VAL A 263 0.77 -8.67 -1.47
CA VAL A 263 0.49 -8.24 -2.85
C VAL A 263 -0.69 -9.05 -3.41
N ALA A 264 -1.77 -8.37 -3.77
CA ALA A 264 -2.93 -9.01 -4.39
C ALA A 264 -2.79 -8.98 -5.93
N TYR A 265 -2.57 -10.14 -6.54
CA TYR A 265 -2.55 -10.31 -8.00
C TYR A 265 -3.98 -10.52 -8.54
N GLY A 266 -4.73 -9.41 -8.55
CA GLY A 266 -6.07 -9.35 -9.12
C GLY A 266 -6.13 -9.69 -10.61
N LEU A 267 -7.36 -9.86 -11.13
CA LEU A 267 -7.57 -9.99 -12.57
C LEU A 267 -7.55 -8.61 -13.21
N TYR A 268 -6.48 -8.31 -13.96
CA TYR A 268 -6.38 -7.10 -14.77
C TYR A 268 -6.64 -7.48 -16.23
N GLY A 269 -7.87 -7.23 -16.72
CA GLY A 269 -8.26 -7.44 -18.11
C GLY A 269 -9.59 -8.17 -18.33
N ASN A 270 -10.14 -8.07 -19.55
CA ASN A 270 -11.38 -8.72 -19.96
C ASN A 270 -11.10 -9.99 -20.78
N GLY A 271 -11.78 -11.10 -20.44
CA GLY A 271 -11.80 -12.31 -21.28
C GLY A 271 -11.51 -13.62 -20.54
N ARG A 272 -11.97 -14.73 -21.13
CA ARG A 272 -11.89 -16.09 -20.55
C ARG A 272 -10.45 -16.57 -20.24
N LYS A 273 -9.43 -15.99 -20.86
CA LYS A 273 -8.01 -16.35 -20.67
C LYS A 273 -7.31 -15.59 -19.52
N ALA A 274 -7.88 -14.48 -19.05
CA ALA A 274 -7.23 -13.60 -18.08
C ALA A 274 -6.82 -14.31 -16.77
N PRO A 275 -7.65 -15.20 -16.17
CA PRO A 275 -7.27 -15.93 -14.96
C PRO A 275 -6.10 -16.88 -15.15
N PHE A 276 -6.06 -17.58 -16.28
CA PHE A 276 -4.97 -18.51 -16.61
C PHE A 276 -3.66 -17.76 -16.89
N THR A 277 -3.75 -16.60 -17.55
CA THR A 277 -2.59 -15.72 -17.74
C THR A 277 -2.07 -15.18 -16.42
N ARG A 278 -2.95 -14.80 -15.47
CA ARG A 278 -2.55 -14.40 -14.12
C ARG A 278 -1.83 -15.53 -13.39
N ASN A 279 -2.32 -16.77 -13.48
CA ASN A 279 -1.64 -17.92 -12.87
C ASN A 279 -0.24 -18.18 -13.45
N ARG A 280 -0.04 -18.02 -14.76
CA ARG A 280 1.31 -18.08 -15.37
C ARG A 280 2.22 -16.99 -14.84
N LYS A 281 1.71 -15.75 -14.77
CA LYS A 281 2.45 -14.62 -14.19
C LYS A 281 2.84 -14.88 -12.72
N LEU A 282 1.97 -15.50 -11.93
CA LEU A 282 2.30 -15.88 -10.55
C LEU A 282 3.47 -16.87 -10.47
N ALA A 283 3.60 -17.79 -11.44
CA ALA A 283 4.74 -18.70 -11.49
C ALA A 283 6.02 -18.03 -12.00
N GLU A 284 5.90 -17.06 -12.92
CA GLU A 284 7.02 -16.24 -13.40
C GLU A 284 7.69 -15.42 -12.27
N LEU A 285 6.96 -15.15 -11.18
CA LEU A 285 7.51 -14.55 -9.96
C LEU A 285 8.51 -15.45 -9.22
N LYS A 286 8.66 -16.72 -9.61
CA LYS A 286 9.54 -17.72 -8.97
C LYS A 286 9.35 -17.78 -7.46
N PRO A 287 8.14 -18.07 -6.98
CA PRO A 287 7.89 -18.19 -5.55
C PRO A 287 8.72 -19.32 -4.95
N VAL A 288 9.18 -19.09 -3.72
CA VAL A 288 9.92 -20.11 -2.97
C VAL A 288 9.00 -21.24 -2.51
N GLU A 289 7.75 -20.91 -2.18
CA GLU A 289 6.73 -21.87 -1.77
C GLU A 289 5.34 -21.36 -2.14
N ALA A 290 4.38 -22.28 -2.22
CA ALA A 290 2.99 -21.96 -2.44
C ALA A 290 2.08 -22.69 -1.44
N LEU A 291 1.03 -22.02 -1.00
CA LEU A 291 -0.03 -22.59 -0.18
C LEU A 291 -1.35 -22.50 -0.95
N LEU A 292 -1.91 -23.65 -1.31
CA LEU A 292 -3.05 -23.73 -2.21
C LEU A 292 -4.19 -24.50 -1.55
N CYS A 293 -5.32 -23.85 -1.38
CA CYS A 293 -6.55 -24.50 -0.93
C CYS A 293 -7.35 -25.02 -2.12
N GLU A 294 -7.93 -26.22 -1.96
CA GLU A 294 -8.79 -26.83 -2.96
C GLU A 294 -9.97 -25.92 -3.30
N GLY A 295 -10.14 -25.62 -4.58
CA GLY A 295 -11.11 -24.63 -5.05
C GLY A 295 -11.67 -24.96 -6.42
N SER A 296 -11.84 -23.94 -7.25
CA SER A 296 -12.34 -24.07 -8.61
C SER A 296 -11.26 -24.59 -9.58
N GLY A 297 -11.63 -24.76 -10.86
CA GLY A 297 -10.67 -25.06 -11.93
C GLY A 297 -9.51 -24.06 -12.05
N LEU A 298 -9.65 -22.83 -11.51
CA LEU A 298 -8.58 -21.85 -11.45
C LEU A 298 -7.50 -22.20 -10.42
N GLN A 299 -7.89 -22.72 -9.25
CA GLN A 299 -6.97 -23.21 -8.23
C GLN A 299 -6.28 -24.49 -8.70
N ALA A 300 -7.02 -25.39 -9.35
CA ALA A 300 -6.45 -26.59 -9.98
C ALA A 300 -5.43 -26.23 -11.08
N ASN A 301 -5.73 -25.23 -11.90
CA ASN A 301 -4.78 -24.74 -12.89
C ASN A 301 -3.53 -24.11 -12.23
N LEU A 302 -3.70 -23.29 -11.19
CA LEU A 302 -2.56 -22.69 -10.49
C LEU A 302 -1.66 -23.77 -9.87
N TYR A 303 -2.25 -24.81 -9.28
CA TYR A 303 -1.52 -25.97 -8.77
C TYR A 303 -0.67 -26.62 -9.86
N GLN A 304 -1.26 -26.91 -11.03
CA GLN A 304 -0.53 -27.50 -12.14
C GLN A 304 0.62 -26.61 -12.63
N VAL A 305 0.39 -25.30 -12.77
CA VAL A 305 1.38 -24.34 -13.24
C VAL A 305 2.57 -24.26 -12.26
N LEU A 306 2.31 -24.15 -10.95
CA LEU A 306 3.38 -24.09 -9.95
C LEU A 306 4.12 -25.42 -9.81
N HIS A 307 3.40 -26.54 -9.92
CA HIS A 307 3.99 -27.88 -9.87
C HIS A 307 4.93 -28.12 -11.06
N GLN A 308 4.52 -27.74 -12.27
CA GLN A 308 5.37 -27.80 -13.47
C GLN A 308 6.61 -26.91 -13.36
N ALA A 309 6.52 -25.79 -12.65
CA ALA A 309 7.65 -24.91 -12.37
C ALA A 309 8.55 -25.40 -11.21
N GLY A 310 8.27 -26.56 -10.62
CA GLY A 310 9.08 -27.17 -9.57
C GLY A 310 8.99 -26.48 -8.20
N ILE A 311 7.93 -25.70 -7.97
CA ILE A 311 7.73 -24.95 -6.72
C ILE A 311 7.15 -25.90 -5.66
N PRO A 312 7.67 -25.92 -4.42
CA PRO A 312 7.06 -26.63 -3.30
C PRO A 312 5.63 -26.12 -3.00
N ILE A 313 4.66 -27.04 -2.94
CA ILE A 313 3.24 -26.71 -2.72
C ILE A 313 2.72 -27.39 -1.45
N HIS A 314 2.17 -26.59 -0.54
CA HIS A 314 1.37 -27.04 0.59
C HIS A 314 -0.10 -27.00 0.19
N ALA A 315 -0.66 -28.16 -0.15
CA ALA A 315 -2.03 -28.27 -0.62
C ALA A 315 -3.00 -28.62 0.53
N PHE A 316 -4.08 -27.86 0.66
CA PHE A 316 -5.14 -28.09 1.63
C PHE A 316 -6.41 -28.56 0.92
N ARG A 317 -6.96 -29.71 1.30
CA ARG A 317 -8.22 -30.20 0.73
C ARG A 317 -9.39 -29.74 1.57
N LYS A 318 -10.55 -29.59 0.93
CA LYS A 318 -11.79 -29.23 1.64
C LYS A 318 -12.21 -30.30 2.64
N SER A 319 -11.88 -31.57 2.36
CA SER A 319 -12.13 -32.72 3.23
C SER A 319 -11.36 -32.67 4.55
N ASP A 320 -10.26 -31.92 4.58
CA ASP A 320 -9.34 -31.88 5.70
C ASP A 320 -9.70 -30.76 6.68
N GLN A 321 -10.71 -29.95 6.34
CA GLN A 321 -11.24 -28.91 7.23
C GLN A 321 -11.97 -29.56 8.41
N VAL A 322 -11.76 -29.01 9.59
CA VAL A 322 -12.56 -29.38 10.77
C VAL A 322 -14.04 -29.17 10.48
N ALA A 323 -14.91 -30.00 11.08
CA ALA A 323 -16.35 -29.85 10.94
C ALA A 323 -16.77 -28.40 11.24
N ASP A 324 -17.60 -27.83 10.36
CA ASP A 324 -18.12 -26.46 10.52
C ASP A 324 -19.06 -26.41 11.73
N THR A 325 -18.49 -26.31 12.94
CA THR A 325 -19.23 -25.94 14.13
C THR A 325 -19.64 -24.50 13.93
N SER A 326 -20.88 -24.32 13.50
CA SER A 326 -21.51 -23.02 13.39
C SER A 326 -21.40 -22.30 14.72
N VAL A 327 -20.42 -21.39 14.83
CA VAL A 327 -20.37 -20.43 15.91
C VAL A 327 -21.65 -19.62 15.75
N GLN A 328 -22.63 -19.84 16.64
CA GLN A 328 -23.81 -18.99 16.74
C GLN A 328 -23.28 -17.56 16.86
N ARG A 329 -23.42 -16.78 15.79
CA ARG A 329 -23.14 -15.36 15.82
C ARG A 329 -24.01 -14.78 16.92
N MET A 330 -23.41 -14.40 18.06
CA MET A 330 -24.06 -13.49 18.99
C MET A 330 -24.40 -12.26 18.19
N ARG A 331 -25.72 -12.04 17.99
CA ARG A 331 -26.23 -10.81 17.43
C ARG A 331 -25.88 -9.70 18.41
N ALA A 332 -24.96 -8.83 18.02
CA ALA A 332 -24.85 -7.48 18.55
C ALA A 332 -25.81 -6.59 17.77
#